data_AF-A0A380FDB7-F1
#
_entry.id   AF-A0A380FDB7-F1
#
_cell.length_a   1.000
_cell.length_b   1.000
_cell.length_c   1.000
_cell.angle_alpha   90.00
_cell.angle_beta   90.00
_cell.angle_gamma   90.00
#
_symmetry.space_group_name_H-M   'P 1'
#
loop_
_entity.id
_entity.type
_entity.pdbx_description
1 polymer ?
#
loop_
_entity_poly.entity_id
_entity_poly.type
_entity_poly.pdbx_seq_one_letter_code
_entity_poly.pdbx_strand_id
1 'polypeptide(L)'
;MLFIFARLKPLEEVLSGWRQHGFSGLRRSQGPSRANTNFINKDERFQSVKVCPLIHWTWDDVWDYIKKYDLHYNELHDFNYPSIGCIPCTFSCQWFR
;
A
#
# COMPACT_ATOMS: atom_id res chain seq x y z
N MET A 1 -9.25 8.27 16.71
CA MET A 1 -9.67 7.11 17.54
C MET A 1 -10.03 5.89 16.71
N LEU A 2 -10.90 5.99 15.67
CA LEU A 2 -11.30 4.82 14.85
C LEU A 2 -10.16 4.08 14.13
N PHE A 3 -9.15 4.80 13.59
CA PHE A 3 -8.01 4.17 12.90
C PHE A 3 -7.27 3.13 13.75
N ILE A 4 -7.14 3.40 15.06
CA ILE A 4 -6.44 2.51 15.99
C ILE A 4 -7.19 1.19 16.15
N PHE A 5 -8.52 1.24 16.31
CA PHE A 5 -9.34 0.06 16.54
C PHE A 5 -9.68 -0.70 15.26
N ALA A 6 -9.91 -0.01 14.14
CA ALA A 6 -10.33 -0.65 12.89
C ALA A 6 -9.16 -1.17 12.03
N ARG A 7 -7.93 -0.67 12.25
CA ARG A 7 -6.77 -1.01 11.41
C ARG A 7 -5.57 -1.47 12.22
N LEU A 8 -5.12 -0.69 13.21
CA LEU A 8 -3.85 -0.97 13.89
C LEU A 8 -3.93 -2.18 14.83
N LYS A 9 -4.87 -2.18 15.78
CA LYS A 9 -5.00 -3.28 16.75
C LYS A 9 -5.25 -4.64 16.09
N PRO A 10 -6.18 -4.76 15.11
CA PRO A 10 -6.38 -6.04 14.43
C PRO A 10 -5.13 -6.52 13.69
N LEU A 11 -4.36 -5.58 13.11
CA LEU A 11 -3.11 -5.91 12.44
C LEU A 11 -2.03 -6.38 13.42
N GLU A 12 -1.92 -5.75 14.60
CA GLU A 12 -1.01 -6.17 15.67
C GLU A 12 -1.35 -7.57 16.17
N GLU A 13 -2.63 -7.86 16.40
CA GLU A 13 -3.10 -9.17 16.84
C GLU A 13 -2.72 -10.27 15.84
N VAL A 14 -2.96 -10.06 14.55
CA VAL A 14 -2.63 -11.04 13.50
C VAL A 14 -1.12 -11.22 13.33
N LEU A 15 -0.36 -10.12 13.33
CA LEU A 15 1.09 -10.17 13.11
C LEU A 15 1.86 -10.69 14.32
N SER A 16 1.32 -10.59 15.54
CA SER A 16 1.97 -11.09 16.75
C SER A 16 2.18 -12.61 16.76
N GLY A 17 1.40 -13.36 15.99
CA GLY A 17 1.47 -14.82 15.89
C GLY A 17 2.02 -15.37 14.57
N TRP A 18 2.32 -14.51 13.58
CA TRP A 18 2.67 -14.92 12.22
C TRP A 18 4.08 -14.45 11.81
N ARG A 19 4.58 -15.08 10.73
CA ARG A 19 5.93 -14.94 10.15
C ARG A 19 6.48 -13.51 10.27
N GLN A 20 7.71 -13.42 10.78
CA GLN A 20 8.49 -12.19 11.01
C GLN A 20 8.77 -11.36 9.74
N HIS A 21 8.17 -11.69 8.59
CA HIS A 21 8.46 -11.09 7.30
C HIS A 21 7.17 -10.88 6.50
N GLY A 22 6.91 -9.64 6.08
CA GLY A 22 5.72 -9.25 5.30
C GLY A 22 6.09 -8.51 4.02
N PHE A 23 5.31 -8.73 2.97
CA PHE A 23 5.42 -7.95 1.73
C PHE A 23 4.49 -6.73 1.75
N SER A 24 4.90 -5.66 1.07
CA SER A 24 4.08 -4.46 0.93
C SER A 24 4.21 -3.87 -0.47
N GLY A 25 3.09 -3.41 -1.02
CA GLY A 25 3.04 -2.67 -2.29
C GLY A 25 3.45 -1.19 -2.18
N LEU A 26 4.22 -0.82 -1.16
CA LEU A 26 4.68 0.56 -0.93
C LEU A 26 5.68 0.96 -2.01
N ARG A 27 5.49 2.15 -2.58
CA ARG A 27 6.36 2.72 -3.61
C ARG A 27 6.81 4.12 -3.22
N ARG A 28 8.02 4.52 -3.64
CA ARG A 28 8.57 5.87 -3.38
C ARG A 28 7.74 6.97 -4.06
N SER A 29 7.12 6.63 -5.19
CA SER A 29 6.26 7.52 -5.98
C SER A 29 4.94 7.91 -5.30
N GLN A 30 4.55 7.26 -4.21
CA GLN A 30 3.27 7.53 -3.54
C GLN A 30 3.24 8.81 -2.70
N GLY A 31 4.38 9.46 -2.49
CA GLY A 31 4.44 10.78 -1.86
C GLY A 31 5.74 11.03 -1.08
N PRO A 32 5.94 12.27 -0.60
CA PRO A 32 7.22 12.70 -0.01
C PRO A 32 7.64 11.88 1.21
N SER A 33 6.68 11.46 2.04
CA SER A 33 6.96 10.64 3.24
C SER A 33 7.50 9.24 2.92
N ARG A 34 7.40 8.79 1.67
CA ARG A 34 7.85 7.47 1.22
C ARG A 34 9.09 7.50 0.33
N ALA A 35 9.53 8.68 -0.09
CA ALA A 35 10.61 8.86 -1.07
C ALA A 35 11.91 8.12 -0.71
N ASN A 36 12.24 8.04 0.59
CA ASN A 36 13.48 7.42 1.08
C ASN A 36 13.27 6.00 1.65
N THR A 37 12.12 5.37 1.42
CA THR A 37 11.85 4.02 1.93
C THR A 37 12.74 3.00 1.20
N ASN A 38 13.28 2.03 1.93
CA ASN A 38 14.18 1.00 1.40
C ASN A 38 13.42 -0.21 0.86
N PHE A 39 14.11 -1.07 0.11
CA PHE A 39 13.55 -2.35 -0.33
C PHE A 39 13.26 -3.29 0.86
N ILE A 40 14.17 -3.33 1.83
CA ILE A 40 14.01 -4.06 3.10
C ILE A 40 13.96 -3.03 4.22
N ASN A 41 12.94 -3.11 5.06
CA ASN A 41 12.77 -2.22 6.21
C ASN A 41 12.54 -3.06 7.47
N LYS A 42 13.16 -2.69 8.58
CA LYS A 42 12.81 -3.26 9.89
C LYS A 42 11.60 -2.48 10.42
N ASP A 43 10.59 -3.21 10.85
CA ASP A 43 9.42 -2.66 11.51
C ASP A 43 9.52 -2.95 13.00
N GLU A 44 9.96 -1.94 13.77
CA GLU A 44 10.15 -2.05 15.21
C GLU A 44 8.85 -2.25 15.97
N ARG A 45 7.72 -1.77 15.44
CA ARG A 45 6.43 -1.89 16.10
C ARG A 45 5.94 -3.33 16.11
N PHE A 46 6.12 -4.02 14.99
CA PHE A 46 5.69 -5.41 14.82
C PHE A 46 6.84 -6.42 14.94
N GLN A 47 8.06 -5.95 15.30
CA GLN A 47 9.28 -6.76 15.37
C GLN A 47 9.47 -7.66 14.12
N SER A 48 9.22 -7.08 12.94
CA SER A 48 9.19 -7.80 11.67
C SER A 48 10.03 -7.11 10.59
N VAL A 49 10.26 -7.81 9.48
CA VAL A 49 10.91 -7.28 8.29
C VAL A 49 9.86 -7.05 7.22
N LYS A 50 9.78 -5.82 6.74
CA LYS A 50 8.90 -5.40 5.66
C LYS A 50 9.68 -5.31 4.35
N VAL A 51 9.36 -6.18 3.41
CA VAL A 51 9.92 -6.18 2.06
C VAL A 51 8.98 -5.42 1.12
N CYS A 52 9.52 -4.49 0.34
CA CYS A 52 8.77 -3.66 -0.61
C CYS A 52 9.29 -3.91 -2.04
N PRO A 53 8.84 -4.98 -2.74
CA PRO A 53 9.38 -5.34 -4.05
C PRO A 53 9.17 -4.25 -5.11
N LEU A 54 8.08 -3.51 -4.99
CA LEU A 54 7.67 -2.47 -5.93
C LEU A 54 8.24 -1.08 -5.58
N ILE A 55 9.25 -1.00 -4.70
CA ILE A 55 9.67 0.26 -4.11
C ILE A 55 10.09 1.33 -5.15
N HIS A 56 10.65 0.87 -6.28
CA HIS A 56 11.10 1.72 -7.38
C HIS A 56 10.06 1.95 -8.48
N TRP A 57 8.91 1.26 -8.42
CA TRP A 57 7.89 1.38 -9.45
C TRP A 57 7.16 2.71 -9.35
N THR A 58 6.89 3.29 -10.51
CA THR A 58 6.04 4.47 -10.69
C THR A 58 4.56 4.08 -10.66
N TRP A 59 3.68 5.05 -10.90
CA TRP A 59 2.26 4.77 -11.15
C TRP A 59 2.08 4.01 -12.47
N ASP A 60 2.75 4.47 -13.53
CA ASP A 60 2.62 3.92 -14.86
C ASP A 60 3.17 2.50 -14.95
N ASP A 61 4.30 2.21 -14.29
CA ASP A 61 4.85 0.83 -14.24
C ASP A 61 3.83 -0.18 -13.69
N VAL A 62 3.05 0.22 -12.68
CA VAL A 62 2.01 -0.66 -12.08
C VAL A 62 0.89 -0.90 -13.09
N TRP A 63 0.42 0.15 -13.76
CA TRP A 63 -0.68 0.03 -14.72
C TRP A 63 -0.27 -0.70 -16.00
N ASP A 64 0.94 -0.45 -16.49
CA ASP A 64 1.50 -1.16 -17.63
C ASP A 64 1.63 -2.64 -17.33
N TYR A 65 2.05 -3.00 -16.11
CA TYR A 65 2.09 -4.40 -15.69
C TYR A 65 0.69 -5.02 -15.58
N ILE A 66 -0.28 -4.32 -14.98
CA ILE A 66 -1.67 -4.78 -14.88
C ILE A 66 -2.24 -5.06 -16.28
N LYS A 67 -2.08 -4.13 -17.22
CA LYS A 67 -2.56 -4.27 -18.60
C LYS A 67 -1.84 -5.37 -19.37
N LYS A 68 -0.51 -5.44 -19.25
CA LYS A 68 0.32 -6.42 -19.95
C LYS A 68 -0.06 -7.86 -19.60
N TYR A 69 -0.43 -8.11 -18.35
CA TYR A 69 -0.74 -9.44 -17.84
C TYR A 69 -2.23 -9.66 -17.56
N ASP A 70 -3.09 -8.75 -18.01
CA ASP A 70 -4.55 -8.81 -17.83
C ASP A 70 -4.96 -9.11 -16.38
N LEU A 71 -4.34 -8.38 -15.44
CA LEU A 71 -4.59 -8.58 -14.01
C LEU A 71 -5.85 -7.86 -13.57
N HIS A 72 -6.63 -8.51 -12.71
CA HIS A 72 -7.78 -7.86 -12.07
C HIS A 72 -7.31 -6.70 -11.17
N TYR A 73 -8.04 -5.59 -11.23
CA TYR A 73 -7.86 -4.43 -10.38
C TYR A 73 -9.22 -3.97 -9.82
N ASN A 74 -9.20 -3.04 -8.86
CA ASN A 74 -10.43 -2.52 -8.27
C ASN A 74 -11.09 -1.49 -9.21
N GLU A 75 -12.34 -1.73 -9.62
CA GLU A 75 -13.12 -0.88 -10.54
C GLU A 75 -13.22 0.59 -10.09
N LEU A 76 -13.08 0.89 -8.79
CA LEU A 76 -13.03 2.28 -8.32
C LEU A 76 -11.88 3.08 -8.96
N HIS A 77 -10.83 2.43 -9.44
CA HIS A 77 -9.78 3.10 -10.21
C HIS A 77 -10.31 3.72 -11.51
N ASP A 78 -11.34 3.14 -12.14
CA ASP A 78 -11.99 3.69 -13.33
C ASP A 78 -12.79 4.97 -13.02
N PHE A 79 -13.14 5.16 -11.74
CA PHE A 79 -13.83 6.34 -11.22
C PHE A 79 -12.86 7.35 -10.58
N ASN A 80 -11.60 7.39 -11.01
CA ASN A 80 -10.57 8.31 -10.53
C ASN A 80 -10.27 8.20 -9.02
N TYR A 81 -10.31 7.00 -8.44
CA TYR A 81 -9.81 6.74 -7.10
C TYR A 81 -8.39 6.18 -7.14
N PRO A 82 -7.33 7.01 -7.08
CA PRO A 82 -5.95 6.53 -7.23
C PRO A 82 -5.44 5.74 -6.00
N SER A 83 -6.02 5.99 -4.84
CA SER A 83 -5.73 5.27 -3.59
C SER A 83 -7.04 4.93 -2.91
N ILE A 84 -7.23 3.66 -2.58
CA ILE A 84 -8.49 3.14 -2.02
C ILE A 84 -8.21 2.64 -0.59
N GLY A 85 -8.99 3.15 0.37
CA GLY A 85 -8.95 2.76 1.78
C GLY A 85 -10.36 2.54 2.32
N CYS A 86 -10.64 3.03 3.54
CA CYS A 86 -12.00 2.99 4.10
C CYS A 86 -12.96 3.93 3.35
N ILE A 87 -14.25 3.56 3.30
CA ILE A 87 -15.32 4.33 2.64
C ILE A 87 -15.30 5.83 3.03
N PRO A 88 -15.30 6.23 4.31
CA PRO A 88 -15.29 7.66 4.68
C PRO A 88 -13.92 8.34 4.49
N CYS A 89 -12.89 7.59 4.12
CA CYS A 89 -11.50 8.04 4.08
C CYS A 89 -10.95 8.16 2.65
N THR A 90 -11.75 7.76 1.66
CA THR A 90 -11.35 7.56 0.28
C THR A 90 -12.12 8.53 -0.59
N PHE A 91 -11.40 9.35 -1.34
CA PHE A 91 -11.99 10.40 -2.18
C PHE A 91 -11.46 10.27 -3.61
N SER A 92 -12.33 10.53 -4.59
CA SER A 92 -11.93 10.60 -5.98
C SER A 92 -11.04 11.82 -6.19
N CYS A 93 -9.97 11.67 -6.96
CA CYS A 93 -9.11 12.79 -7.35
C CYS A 93 -9.30 13.05 -8.85
N GLN A 94 -10.10 14.07 -9.18
CA GLN A 94 -10.44 14.41 -10.57
C GLN A 94 -9.25 14.88 -11.41
N TRP A 95 -8.15 15.26 -10.74
CA TRP A 95 -6.93 15.78 -11.36
C TRP A 95 -5.77 14.80 -11.30
N PHE A 96 -6.04 13.52 -11.00
CA PHE A 96 -5.02 12.49 -10.93
C PHE A 96 -4.71 11.95 -12.33
N ARG A 97 -4.06 12.78 -13.15
CA ARG A 97 -3.35 12.41 -14.38
C ARG A 97 -2.22 13.39 -14.63
#